data_AF-A0A6L7CYB8-F1
#
_entry.id   AF-A0A6L7CYB8-F1
#
_cell.length_a   1.000
_cell.length_b   1.000
_cell.length_c   1.000
_cell.angle_alpha   90.00
_cell.angle_beta   90.00
_cell.angle_gamma   90.00
#
_symmetry.space_group_name_H-M   'P 1'
#
loop_
_entity.id
_entity.type
_entity.pdbx_description
1 polymer ?
#
loop_
_entity_poly.entity_id
_entity_poly.type
_entity_poly.pdbx_seq_one_letter_code
_entity_poly.pdbx_strand_id
1 'polypeptide(L)'
;NIPVELHVLLNDDAETPTRMVGQKQVPILQKDDSRYMPESMDIVHYVDKLDGKPLLTGKRSPAIEEWLRKVNGYANKLLLPRFAKSAFDEFSTPAARKYFVDKKEASAGNFADLLAHSDGLIKNISDDLRALDKLIVKPNAVNGELSEDDIQLFPLLRNLTLVAGINWPSRVADY
;
A
#
# COMPACT_ATOMS: atom_id res chain seq x y z
N ASN A 1 10.93 -16.14 7.73
CA ASN A 1 9.53 -16.30 8.18
C ASN A 1 9.44 -16.00 9.66
N ILE A 2 9.21 -14.74 10.02
CA ILE A 2 9.07 -14.28 11.42
C ILE A 2 7.56 -14.22 11.73
N PRO A 3 7.08 -14.81 12.85
CA PRO A 3 5.68 -14.71 13.23
C PRO A 3 5.32 -13.27 13.62
N VAL A 4 4.10 -12.85 13.28
CA VAL A 4 3.56 -11.54 13.65
C VAL A 4 2.07 -11.67 13.93
N GLU A 5 1.60 -11.05 15.02
CA GLU A 5 0.18 -10.91 15.31
C GLU A 5 -0.35 -9.63 14.67
N LEU A 6 -1.40 -9.75 13.86
CA LEU A 6 -2.00 -8.62 13.15
C LEU A 6 -3.22 -8.12 13.93
N HIS A 7 -3.18 -6.86 14.34
CA HIS A 7 -4.33 -6.15 14.89
C HIS A 7 -4.80 -5.08 13.92
N VAL A 8 -6.00 -5.25 13.37
CA VAL A 8 -6.64 -4.22 12.54
C VAL A 8 -7.43 -3.28 13.44
N LEU A 9 -7.02 -2.01 13.48
CA LEU A 9 -7.74 -0.96 14.19
C LEU A 9 -8.87 -0.41 13.33
N LEU A 10 -9.99 -0.07 13.95
CA LEU A 10 -11.07 0.65 13.26
C LEU A 10 -10.55 1.99 12.72
N ASN A 11 -11.03 2.38 11.53
CA ASN A 11 -10.51 3.56 10.86
C ASN A 11 -10.77 4.86 11.62
N ASP A 12 -11.82 4.92 12.43
CA ASP A 12 -12.17 6.04 13.30
C ASP A 12 -11.49 5.99 14.67
N ASP A 13 -10.79 4.91 15.03
CA ASP A 13 -10.04 4.82 16.29
C ASP A 13 -8.80 5.72 16.24
N ALA A 14 -8.87 6.82 16.98
CA ALA A 14 -7.75 7.72 17.22
C ALA A 14 -7.07 7.47 18.57
N GLU A 15 -7.78 6.88 19.53
CA GLU A 15 -7.33 6.74 20.92
C GLU A 15 -6.21 5.72 21.03
N THR A 16 -6.39 4.53 20.44
CA THR A 16 -5.40 3.45 20.50
C THR A 16 -4.04 3.86 19.92
N PRO A 17 -3.93 4.36 18.67
CA PRO A 17 -2.63 4.76 18.14
C PRO A 17 -2.05 5.98 18.87
N THR A 18 -2.88 6.91 19.35
CA THR A 18 -2.41 8.07 20.15
C THR A 18 -1.80 7.62 21.47
N ARG A 19 -2.38 6.62 22.14
CA ARG A 19 -1.80 6.04 23.37
C ARG A 19 -0.48 5.32 23.11
N MET A 20 -0.32 4.69 21.95
CA MET A 20 0.87 3.93 21.58
C MET A 20 2.04 4.83 21.16
N VAL A 21 1.79 5.81 20.29
CA VAL A 21 2.84 6.61 19.63
C VAL A 21 2.57 8.12 19.60
N GLY A 22 1.55 8.59 20.33
CA GLY A 22 1.25 10.03 20.49
C GLY A 22 0.39 10.65 19.38
N GLN A 23 0.10 9.93 18.30
CA GLN A 23 -0.76 10.41 17.21
C GLN A 23 -1.47 9.28 16.46
N LYS A 24 -2.55 9.62 15.73
CA LYS A 24 -3.30 8.68 14.90
C LYS A 24 -2.55 8.35 13.60
N GLN A 25 -1.68 7.35 13.66
CA GLN A 25 -0.95 6.81 12.51
C GLN A 25 -0.89 5.29 12.54
N VAL A 26 -0.65 4.69 11.37
CA VAL A 26 -0.34 3.26 11.18
C VAL A 26 0.67 3.14 10.03
N PRO A 27 1.51 2.08 9.99
CA PRO A 27 1.60 0.96 10.94
C PRO A 27 2.27 1.36 12.28
N ILE A 28 2.08 0.51 13.29
CA ILE A 28 2.77 0.57 14.59
C ILE A 28 3.20 -0.86 14.94
N LEU A 29 4.50 -1.09 15.14
CA LEU A 29 5.03 -2.34 15.65
C LEU A 29 5.13 -2.26 17.18
N GLN A 30 4.57 -3.25 17.89
CA GLN A 30 4.92 -3.51 19.29
C GLN A 30 6.04 -4.54 19.34
N LYS A 31 7.15 -4.20 20.01
CA LYS A 31 8.30 -5.09 20.19
C LYS A 31 8.10 -6.02 21.38
N ASP A 32 8.95 -7.04 21.50
CA ASP A 32 8.95 -7.99 22.62
C ASP A 32 9.10 -7.31 23.99
N ASP A 33 9.79 -6.17 24.04
CA ASP A 33 9.95 -5.34 25.24
C ASP A 33 8.78 -4.38 25.50
N SER A 34 7.65 -4.58 24.81
CA SER A 34 6.42 -3.79 24.89
C SER A 34 6.52 -2.34 24.40
N ARG A 35 7.66 -1.91 23.84
CA ARG A 35 7.77 -0.57 23.22
C ARG A 35 7.14 -0.55 21.84
N TYR A 36 6.55 0.60 21.49
CA TYR A 36 5.94 0.84 20.19
C TYR A 36 6.91 1.57 19.24
N MET A 37 6.85 1.22 17.96
CA MET A 37 7.63 1.82 16.88
C MET A 37 6.70 2.14 15.70
N PRO A 38 6.47 3.43 15.39
CA PRO A 38 5.78 3.85 14.17
C PRO A 38 6.73 3.78 12.95
N GLU A 39 6.25 4.28 11.81
CA GLU A 39 6.97 4.41 10.53
C GLU A 39 7.25 3.09 9.81
N SER A 40 6.66 2.92 8.63
CA SER A 40 6.70 1.65 7.90
C SER A 40 8.13 1.21 7.54
N MET A 41 8.98 2.13 7.09
CA MET A 41 10.35 1.78 6.71
C MET A 41 11.26 1.54 7.93
N ASP A 42 11.04 2.23 9.04
CA ASP A 42 11.77 1.95 10.29
C ASP A 42 11.44 0.55 10.80
N ILE A 43 10.15 0.15 10.75
CA ILE A 43 9.70 -1.20 11.08
C ILE A 43 10.35 -2.23 10.15
N VAL A 44 10.32 -2.01 8.83
CA VAL A 44 10.94 -2.90 7.83
C VAL A 44 12.43 -3.09 8.13
N HIS A 45 13.18 -2.00 8.31
CA HIS A 45 14.62 -2.08 8.57
C HIS A 45 14.94 -2.70 9.94
N TYR A 46 14.10 -2.46 10.95
CA TYR A 46 14.26 -3.08 12.26
C TYR A 46 14.09 -4.59 12.19
N VAL A 47 13.01 -5.06 11.53
CA VAL A 47 12.71 -6.49 11.40
C VAL A 47 13.75 -7.19 10.51
N ASP A 48 14.15 -6.59 9.40
CA ASP A 48 15.13 -7.15 8.46
C ASP A 48 16.53 -7.35 9.09
N LYS A 49 16.85 -6.56 10.13
CA LYS A 49 18.14 -6.64 10.84
C LYS A 49 18.11 -7.53 12.09
N LEU A 50 16.94 -8.05 12.49
CA LEU A 50 16.75 -8.66 13.80
C LEU A 50 17.58 -9.94 14.01
N ASP A 51 17.79 -10.73 12.95
CA ASP A 51 18.59 -11.96 12.98
C ASP A 51 20.04 -11.77 12.49
N GLY A 52 20.42 -10.54 12.16
CA GLY A 52 21.73 -10.20 11.59
C GLY A 52 21.95 -10.64 10.13
N LYS A 53 20.90 -11.04 9.41
CA LYS A 53 20.95 -11.49 8.00
C LYS A 53 19.92 -10.76 7.13
N PRO A 54 20.17 -9.48 6.81
CA PRO A 54 19.26 -8.67 6.00
C PRO A 54 18.94 -9.33 4.66
N LEU A 55 17.67 -9.25 4.25
CA LEU A 55 17.19 -9.68 2.93
C LEU A 55 17.14 -8.52 1.93
N LEU A 56 17.03 -7.27 2.40
CA LEU A 56 16.95 -6.09 1.54
C LEU A 56 18.35 -5.59 1.15
N THR A 57 19.07 -6.40 0.39
CA THR A 57 20.47 -6.16 -0.04
C THR A 57 20.58 -5.66 -1.48
N GLY A 58 19.51 -5.81 -2.26
CA GLY A 58 19.44 -5.41 -3.66
C GLY A 58 19.46 -3.90 -3.87
N LYS A 59 19.93 -3.49 -5.05
CA LYS A 59 19.95 -2.07 -5.45
C LYS A 59 18.55 -1.59 -5.83
N ARG A 60 18.27 -0.32 -5.51
CA ARG A 60 17.09 0.39 -5.99
C ARG A 60 17.29 0.90 -7.43
N SER A 61 16.18 1.12 -8.12
CA SER A 61 16.10 1.59 -9.50
C SER A 61 15.42 2.95 -9.55
N PRO A 62 16.10 4.00 -10.05
CA PRO A 62 15.48 5.32 -10.26
C PRO A 62 14.23 5.27 -11.16
N ALA A 63 14.16 4.31 -12.09
CA ALA A 63 13.01 4.13 -12.97
C ALA A 63 11.79 3.59 -12.20
N ILE A 64 11.99 2.71 -11.22
CA ILE A 64 10.90 2.22 -10.36
C ILE A 64 10.40 3.33 -9.45
N GLU A 65 11.32 4.13 -8.87
CA GLU A 65 10.94 5.28 -8.06
C GLU A 65 10.13 6.31 -8.88
N GLU A 66 10.55 6.59 -10.11
CA GLU A 66 9.82 7.47 -11.02
C GLU A 66 8.43 6.94 -11.38
N TRP A 67 8.35 5.64 -11.69
CA TRP A 67 7.08 4.99 -12.00
C TRP A 67 6.12 5.06 -10.81
N LEU A 68 6.61 4.74 -9.60
CA LEU A 68 5.82 4.82 -8.37
C LEU A 68 5.34 6.23 -8.09
N ARG A 69 6.22 7.24 -8.22
CA ARG A 69 5.86 8.65 -8.04
C ARG A 69 4.75 9.06 -9.01
N LYS A 70 4.83 8.65 -10.28
CA LYS A 70 3.78 8.93 -11.28
C LYS A 70 2.46 8.28 -10.88
N VAL A 71 2.47 6.97 -10.61
CA VAL A 71 1.25 6.20 -10.38
C VAL A 71 0.58 6.56 -9.06
N ASN A 72 1.35 6.77 -7.99
CA ASN A 72 0.81 7.22 -6.70
C ASN A 72 0.14 8.60 -6.79
N GLY A 73 0.52 9.42 -7.78
CA GLY A 73 -0.13 10.71 -8.06
C GLY A 73 -1.60 10.60 -8.48
N TYR A 74 -2.07 9.43 -8.96
CA TYR A 74 -3.45 9.26 -9.38
C TYR A 74 -4.14 7.97 -8.92
N ALA A 75 -3.40 6.94 -8.50
CA ALA A 75 -3.96 5.62 -8.14
C ALA A 75 -5.06 5.71 -7.08
N ASN A 76 -4.95 6.64 -6.13
CA ASN A 76 -5.97 6.86 -5.09
C ASN A 76 -7.34 7.29 -5.65
N LYS A 77 -7.41 7.83 -6.88
CA LYS A 77 -8.68 8.10 -7.57
C LYS A 77 -9.43 6.81 -7.90
N LEU A 78 -8.71 5.71 -8.15
CA LEU A 78 -9.29 4.38 -8.32
C LEU A 78 -9.53 3.70 -6.96
N LEU A 79 -8.54 3.78 -6.06
CA LEU A 79 -8.49 2.96 -4.85
C LEU A 79 -9.44 3.46 -3.75
N LEU A 80 -9.45 4.75 -3.42
CA LEU A 80 -10.22 5.26 -2.27
C LEU A 80 -11.73 5.00 -2.37
N PRO A 81 -12.40 5.26 -3.52
CA PRO A 81 -13.83 4.94 -3.65
C PRO A 81 -14.13 3.44 -3.54
N ARG A 82 -13.17 2.59 -3.88
CA ARG A 82 -13.29 1.13 -3.81
C ARG A 82 -13.03 0.63 -2.39
N PHE A 83 -12.00 1.14 -1.72
CA PHE A 83 -11.75 0.85 -0.30
C PHE A 83 -12.99 1.14 0.56
N ALA A 84 -13.63 2.29 0.34
CA ALA A 84 -14.85 2.69 1.03
C ALA A 84 -16.03 1.73 0.81
N LYS A 85 -16.01 0.89 -0.22
CA LYS A 85 -17.05 -0.10 -0.54
C LYS A 85 -16.65 -1.55 -0.25
N SER A 86 -15.39 -1.78 0.15
CA SER A 86 -14.87 -3.12 0.44
C SER A 86 -15.07 -3.53 1.89
N ALA A 87 -15.05 -4.85 2.11
CA ALA A 87 -15.14 -5.48 3.43
C ALA A 87 -13.75 -5.59 4.09
N PHE A 88 -13.11 -4.44 4.37
CA PHE A 88 -11.92 -4.40 5.22
C PHE A 88 -12.33 -4.22 6.69
N ASP A 89 -11.60 -4.86 7.60
CA ASP A 89 -11.94 -4.92 9.03
C ASP A 89 -11.90 -3.54 9.69
N GLU A 90 -11.04 -2.62 9.22
CA GLU A 90 -11.03 -1.23 9.66
C GLU A 90 -12.33 -0.47 9.33
N PHE A 91 -13.18 -1.02 8.47
CA PHE A 91 -14.50 -0.50 8.08
C PHE A 91 -15.65 -1.42 8.49
N SER A 92 -15.42 -2.30 9.47
CA SER A 92 -16.42 -3.26 9.97
C SER A 92 -17.62 -2.58 10.64
N THR A 93 -17.43 -1.38 11.21
CA THR A 93 -18.52 -0.55 11.73
C THR A 93 -18.97 0.50 10.71
N PRO A 94 -20.27 0.84 10.64
CA PRO A 94 -20.75 1.93 9.79
C PRO A 94 -20.09 3.28 10.11
N ALA A 95 -19.76 3.54 11.38
CA ALA A 95 -19.10 4.76 11.82
C ALA A 95 -17.67 4.88 11.27
N ALA A 96 -16.88 3.80 11.36
CA ALA A 96 -15.51 3.78 10.83
C ALA A 96 -15.49 3.96 9.31
N ARG A 97 -16.43 3.33 8.60
CA ARG A 97 -16.60 3.53 7.15
C ARG A 97 -16.99 4.97 6.82
N LYS A 98 -17.94 5.55 7.55
CA LYS A 98 -18.37 6.94 7.32
C LYS A 98 -17.22 7.93 7.57
N TYR A 99 -16.48 7.75 8.66
CA TYR A 99 -15.29 8.57 8.96
C TYR A 99 -14.29 8.56 7.80
N PHE A 100 -14.01 7.39 7.22
CA PHE A 100 -13.15 7.27 6.05
C PHE A 100 -13.70 8.01 4.84
N VAL A 101 -14.98 7.79 4.50
CA VAL A 101 -15.63 8.43 3.34
C VAL A 101 -15.59 9.95 3.47
N ASP A 102 -16.10 10.50 4.57
CA ASP A 102 -16.16 11.95 4.79
C ASP A 102 -14.77 12.59 4.67
N LYS A 103 -13.76 11.99 5.34
CA LYS A 103 -12.39 12.51 5.35
C LYS A 103 -11.75 12.45 3.97
N LYS A 104 -11.97 11.37 3.22
CA LYS A 104 -11.33 11.16 1.92
C LYS A 104 -12.01 11.94 0.82
N GLU A 105 -13.33 12.03 0.79
CA GLU A 105 -14.04 12.87 -0.18
C GLU A 105 -13.66 14.36 -0.03
N ALA A 106 -13.46 14.84 1.19
CA ALA A 106 -12.99 16.21 1.46
C ALA A 106 -11.59 16.50 0.86
N SER A 107 -10.75 15.49 0.68
CA SER A 107 -9.37 15.64 0.19
C SER A 107 -9.16 15.19 -1.27
N ALA A 108 -9.91 14.20 -1.73
CA ALA A 108 -9.72 13.53 -3.01
C ALA A 108 -10.82 13.85 -4.04
N GLY A 109 -11.91 14.49 -3.60
CA GLY A 109 -13.11 14.75 -4.40
C GLY A 109 -14.19 13.67 -4.23
N ASN A 110 -15.36 13.94 -4.80
CA ASN A 110 -16.54 13.08 -4.68
C ASN A 110 -16.29 11.67 -5.26
N PHE A 111 -16.64 10.64 -4.49
CA PHE A 111 -16.38 9.26 -4.86
C PHE A 111 -17.25 8.76 -6.02
N ALA A 112 -18.47 9.26 -6.18
CA ALA A 112 -19.31 8.91 -7.33
C ALA A 112 -18.71 9.45 -8.63
N ASP A 113 -18.23 10.70 -8.62
CA ASP A 113 -17.52 11.29 -9.76
C ASP A 113 -16.24 10.52 -10.08
N LEU A 114 -15.43 10.19 -9.08
CA LEU A 114 -14.21 9.39 -9.29
C LEU A 114 -14.52 8.01 -9.89
N LEU A 115 -15.61 7.36 -9.46
CA LEU A 115 -16.05 6.08 -10.03
C LEU A 115 -16.54 6.24 -11.48
N ALA A 116 -17.22 7.34 -11.82
CA ALA A 116 -17.66 7.62 -13.18
C ALA A 116 -16.48 7.77 -14.18
N HIS A 117 -15.30 8.17 -13.70
CA HIS A 117 -14.08 8.28 -14.49
C HIS A 117 -13.22 7.00 -14.49
N SER A 118 -13.75 5.88 -13.98
CA SER A 118 -12.98 4.63 -13.82
C SER A 118 -12.35 4.15 -15.11
N ASP A 119 -13.07 4.13 -16.24
CA ASP A 119 -12.54 3.55 -17.49
C ASP A 119 -11.29 4.28 -18.00
N GLY A 120 -11.28 5.61 -17.93
CA GLY A 120 -10.11 6.41 -18.29
C GLY A 120 -8.93 6.16 -17.35
N LEU A 121 -9.19 6.08 -16.04
CA LEU A 121 -8.16 5.79 -15.04
C LEU A 121 -7.63 4.34 -15.15
N ILE A 122 -8.49 3.37 -15.45
CA ILE A 122 -8.15 1.97 -15.69
C ILE A 122 -7.29 1.84 -16.95
N LYS A 123 -7.61 2.59 -18.01
CA LYS A 123 -6.76 2.67 -19.20
C LYS A 123 -5.37 3.20 -18.83
N ASN A 124 -5.30 4.30 -18.08
CA ASN A 124 -4.02 4.89 -17.68
C ASN A 124 -3.16 3.90 -16.87
N ILE A 125 -3.73 3.24 -15.86
CA ILE A 125 -2.95 2.28 -15.06
C ILE A 125 -2.56 1.06 -15.88
N SER A 126 -3.42 0.56 -16.77
CA SER A 126 -3.06 -0.54 -17.67
C SER A 126 -1.91 -0.17 -18.61
N ASP A 127 -1.88 1.08 -19.12
CA ASP A 127 -0.78 1.59 -19.93
C ASP A 127 0.52 1.69 -19.11
N ASP A 128 0.44 2.18 -17.87
CA ASP A 128 1.58 2.29 -16.95
C ASP A 128 2.12 0.91 -16.54
N LEU A 129 1.26 -0.08 -16.32
CA LEU A 129 1.67 -1.45 -16.02
C LEU A 129 2.44 -2.08 -17.19
N ARG A 130 2.12 -1.74 -18.46
CA ARG A 130 2.94 -2.19 -19.62
C ARG A 130 4.34 -1.58 -19.63
N ALA A 131 4.53 -0.41 -19.03
CA ALA A 131 5.86 0.14 -18.82
C ALA A 131 6.58 -0.60 -17.68
N LEU A 132 5.89 -0.87 -16.57
CA LEU A 132 6.43 -1.62 -15.42
C LEU A 132 6.84 -3.04 -15.79
N ASP A 133 6.08 -3.74 -16.63
CA ASP A 133 6.38 -5.11 -17.11
C ASP A 133 7.81 -5.24 -17.65
N LYS A 134 8.30 -4.19 -18.33
CA LYS A 134 9.65 -4.14 -18.91
C LYS A 134 10.75 -3.88 -17.87
N LEU A 135 10.38 -3.34 -16.71
CA LEU A 135 11.29 -3.02 -15.61
C LEU A 135 11.44 -4.19 -14.63
N ILE A 136 10.45 -5.06 -14.52
CA ILE A 136 10.51 -6.24 -13.65
C ILE A 136 11.55 -7.23 -14.20
N VAL A 137 12.62 -7.43 -13.44
CA VAL A 137 13.74 -8.33 -13.76
C VAL A 137 13.38 -9.78 -13.42
N LYS A 138 12.79 -10.04 -12.25
CA LYS A 138 12.36 -11.38 -11.80
C LYS A 138 11.03 -11.30 -11.03
N PRO A 139 10.23 -12.38 -11.03
CA PRO A 139 8.97 -12.42 -10.28
C PRO A 139 9.17 -12.29 -8.76
N ASN A 140 10.30 -12.72 -8.21
CA ASN A 140 10.54 -12.64 -6.77
C ASN A 140 11.38 -11.42 -6.34
N ALA A 141 11.74 -10.53 -7.27
CA ALA A 141 12.48 -9.30 -7.01
C ALA A 141 12.48 -8.38 -8.24
N VAL A 142 11.91 -7.19 -8.12
CA VAL A 142 11.73 -6.23 -9.22
C VAL A 142 13.07 -5.87 -9.87
N ASN A 143 14.13 -5.75 -9.07
CA ASN A 143 15.49 -5.43 -9.51
C ASN A 143 16.42 -6.68 -9.61
N GLY A 144 15.87 -7.89 -9.47
CA GLY A 144 16.59 -9.16 -9.59
C GLY A 144 17.15 -9.72 -8.27
N GLU A 145 17.27 -8.87 -7.25
CA GLU A 145 17.56 -9.16 -5.84
C GLU A 145 16.64 -8.28 -4.97
N LEU A 146 16.15 -8.81 -3.84
CA LEU A 146 15.19 -8.10 -2.98
C LEU A 146 15.76 -6.77 -2.50
N SER A 147 14.97 -5.72 -2.64
CA SER A 147 15.34 -4.33 -2.36
C SER A 147 14.15 -3.57 -1.76
N GLU A 148 14.40 -2.35 -1.30
CA GLU A 148 13.30 -1.50 -0.82
C GLU A 148 12.28 -1.18 -1.91
N ASP A 149 12.66 -1.24 -3.20
CA ASP A 149 11.70 -1.02 -4.28
C ASP A 149 10.59 -2.09 -4.27
N ASP A 150 10.89 -3.32 -3.83
CA ASP A 150 9.89 -4.38 -3.69
C ASP A 150 8.88 -4.04 -2.58
N ILE A 151 9.38 -3.47 -1.47
CA ILE A 151 8.57 -2.99 -0.34
C ILE A 151 7.68 -1.80 -0.74
N GLN A 152 8.14 -0.94 -1.65
CA GLN A 152 7.37 0.21 -2.13
C GLN A 152 6.37 -0.18 -3.23
N LEU A 153 6.74 -1.11 -4.12
CA LEU A 153 5.95 -1.48 -5.29
C LEU A 153 4.80 -2.43 -4.95
N PHE A 154 5.09 -3.49 -4.20
CA PHE A 154 4.11 -4.56 -3.95
C PHE A 154 2.81 -4.07 -3.28
N PRO A 155 2.81 -3.18 -2.27
CA PRO A 155 1.58 -2.70 -1.65
C PRO A 155 0.63 -2.00 -2.64
N LEU A 156 1.19 -1.25 -3.60
CA LEU A 156 0.41 -0.60 -4.64
C LEU A 156 -0.23 -1.63 -5.59
N LEU A 157 0.55 -2.59 -6.08
CA LEU A 157 0.05 -3.65 -6.97
C LEU A 157 -1.02 -4.49 -6.28
N ARG A 158 -0.78 -4.89 -5.03
CA ARG A 158 -1.74 -5.62 -4.18
C ARG A 158 -3.05 -4.86 -4.09
N ASN A 159 -3.03 -3.55 -3.84
CA ASN A 159 -4.25 -2.75 -3.71
C ASN A 159 -4.97 -2.56 -5.05
N LEU A 160 -4.24 -2.46 -6.16
CA LEU A 160 -4.80 -2.34 -7.50
C LEU A 160 -5.60 -3.58 -7.92
N THR A 161 -5.39 -4.75 -7.31
CA THR A 161 -6.22 -5.94 -7.55
C THR A 161 -7.71 -5.73 -7.22
N LEU A 162 -8.03 -4.74 -6.38
CA LEU A 162 -9.42 -4.36 -6.08
C LEU A 162 -10.11 -3.67 -7.27
N VAL A 163 -9.35 -3.24 -8.28
CA VAL A 163 -9.86 -2.54 -9.46
C VAL A 163 -10.13 -3.54 -10.58
N ALA A 164 -11.37 -4.00 -10.67
CA ALA A 164 -11.82 -4.78 -11.82
C ALA A 164 -11.61 -4.00 -13.14
N GLY A 165 -11.18 -4.70 -14.18
CA GLY A 165 -10.97 -4.15 -15.53
C GLY A 165 -9.53 -3.75 -15.86
N ILE A 166 -8.60 -3.76 -14.90
CA ILE A 166 -7.17 -3.57 -15.19
C ILE A 166 -6.67 -4.71 -16.08
N ASN A 167 -5.92 -4.36 -17.12
CA ASN A 167 -5.15 -5.33 -17.90
C ASN A 167 -3.76 -5.49 -17.29
N TRP A 168 -3.48 -6.69 -16.79
CA TRP A 168 -2.23 -7.04 -16.12
C TRP A 168 -1.26 -7.74 -17.08
N PRO A 169 -0.12 -7.11 -17.43
CA PRO A 169 0.94 -7.77 -18.17
C PRO A 169 1.52 -8.95 -17.40
N SER A 170 2.05 -9.95 -18.11
CA SER A 170 2.41 -11.24 -17.50
C SER A 170 3.48 -11.10 -16.42
N ARG A 171 4.54 -10.29 -16.61
CA ARG A 171 5.59 -10.17 -15.58
C ARG A 171 5.11 -9.43 -14.35
N VAL A 172 4.17 -8.51 -14.52
CA VAL A 172 3.53 -7.83 -13.38
C VAL A 172 2.63 -8.80 -12.62
N ALA A 173 1.93 -9.70 -13.31
CA ALA A 173 1.08 -10.70 -12.67
C ALA A 173 1.87 -11.84 -12.02
N ASP A 174 3.03 -12.20 -12.59
CA ASP A 174 3.94 -13.23 -12.06
C ASP A 174 4.74 -12.73 -10.84
N TYR A 175 4.94 -11.41 -10.72
CA TYR A 175 5.61 -10.73 -9.60
C TYR A 175 4.66 -10.52 -8.41
#